data_AF-A0A959ECM8-F1
#
_entry.id   AF-A0A959ECM8-F1
#
_cell.length_a   1.000
_cell.length_b   1.000
_cell.length_c   1.000
_cell.angle_alpha   90.00
_cell.angle_beta   90.00
_cell.angle_gamma   90.00
#
_symmetry.space_group_name_H-M   'P 1'
#
loop_
_entity.id
_entity.type
_entity.pdbx_description
1 polymer ?
#
loop_
_entity_poly.entity_id
_entity_poly.type
_entity_poly.pdbx_seq_one_letter_code
_entity_poly.pdbx_strand_id
1 'polypeptide(L)'
;MKRITFIMLTTLSCLVLFGCEKEKLEVATEAPPEPLFATAQAYGQAMDSLRYFHFEAGKTVATAPGVQPVAIWQDEIIETELGPAVFTGALSREYAGDPLFGLEFWPVGLNPEQGLSQKEIEDYFQPGREFEIGRGPGKADLLVRLPVEGGVMEKASRASFLELPHGHLNITQIEDYQYEISPGEVVQGKRISCDFFTLVGHYGVRAAIDNGAQGLDWNDLHVVIKYGEAAFFIAYP
;
A
#
# COMPACT_ATOMS: atom_id res chain seq x y z
N MET A 1 81.88 49.22 -31.71
CA MET A 1 82.82 48.08 -31.65
C MET A 1 82.05 46.80 -31.39
N LYS A 2 82.44 45.72 -32.07
CA LYS A 2 81.84 44.38 -32.09
C LYS A 2 82.03 43.60 -30.76
N ARG A 3 81.11 42.67 -30.51
CA ARG A 3 81.26 41.25 -30.06
C ARG A 3 80.08 40.89 -29.12
N ILE A 4 79.07 40.15 -29.58
CA ILE A 4 78.95 38.67 -29.66
C ILE A 4 79.27 37.98 -28.33
N THR A 5 78.31 37.27 -27.74
CA THR A 5 78.45 35.87 -27.24
C THR A 5 77.07 35.23 -27.02
N PHE A 6 76.95 33.98 -27.50
CA PHE A 6 75.85 33.00 -27.43
C PHE A 6 75.64 32.41 -26.02
N ILE A 7 74.47 31.80 -25.76
CA ILE A 7 74.21 30.53 -25.00
C ILE A 7 72.66 30.35 -24.98
N MET A 8 72.06 29.44 -25.76
CA MET A 8 71.75 28.01 -25.56
C MET A 8 70.52 27.69 -24.67
N LEU A 9 69.57 26.98 -25.31
CA LEU A 9 68.73 25.86 -24.83
C LEU A 9 67.60 26.11 -23.80
N THR A 10 66.34 25.91 -24.20
CA THR A 10 65.54 24.71 -23.86
C THR A 10 64.10 24.79 -24.42
N THR A 11 63.69 23.70 -25.06
CA THR A 11 62.33 23.36 -25.51
C THR A 11 61.41 23.08 -24.34
N LEU A 12 60.18 23.58 -24.37
CA LEU A 12 59.06 22.97 -23.64
C LEU A 12 57.80 22.98 -24.52
N SER A 13 57.54 21.82 -25.10
CA SER A 13 56.26 21.45 -25.70
C SER A 13 55.24 21.27 -24.58
N CYS A 14 54.11 21.99 -24.62
CA CYS A 14 52.92 21.58 -23.89
C CYS A 14 51.78 21.40 -24.89
N LEU A 15 51.37 20.13 -25.02
CA LEU A 15 50.23 19.67 -25.78
C LEU A 15 48.97 20.45 -25.39
N VAL A 16 48.24 20.93 -26.40
CA VAL A 16 46.83 21.29 -26.29
C VAL A 16 46.05 19.98 -26.15
N LEU A 17 45.76 19.58 -24.92
CA LEU A 17 44.74 18.57 -24.66
C LEU A 17 43.38 19.26 -24.77
N PHE A 18 42.71 19.03 -25.90
CA PHE A 18 41.27 19.20 -26.03
C PHE A 18 40.58 18.27 -25.03
N GLY A 19 40.31 18.78 -23.83
CA GLY A 19 39.35 18.20 -22.91
C GLY A 19 37.96 18.37 -23.52
N CYS A 20 37.47 17.29 -24.14
CA CYS A 20 36.08 17.15 -24.51
C CYS A 20 35.27 17.11 -23.21
N GLU A 21 34.80 18.26 -22.75
CA GLU A 21 33.91 18.36 -21.61
C GLU A 21 32.57 17.74 -22.04
N LYS A 22 32.41 16.43 -21.75
CA LYS A 22 31.11 15.78 -21.85
C LYS A 22 30.20 16.52 -20.88
N GLU A 23 29.30 17.31 -21.44
CA GLU A 23 28.12 17.82 -20.78
C GLU A 23 27.46 16.63 -20.06
N LYS A 24 27.61 16.59 -18.73
CA LYS A 24 26.94 15.59 -17.92
C LYS A 24 25.47 15.89 -18.06
N LEU A 25 24.75 15.01 -18.75
CA LEU A 25 23.31 14.91 -18.64
C LEU A 25 23.01 14.77 -17.14
N GLU A 26 22.56 15.85 -16.51
CA GLU A 26 21.89 15.76 -15.22
C GLU A 26 20.58 15.03 -15.51
N VAL A 27 20.63 13.70 -15.40
CA VAL A 27 19.42 12.91 -15.25
C VAL A 27 18.82 13.40 -13.96
N ALA A 28 17.75 14.21 -14.07
CA ALA A 28 16.90 14.53 -12.95
C ALA A 28 16.44 13.19 -12.38
N THR A 29 17.08 12.74 -11.31
CA THR A 29 16.53 11.68 -10.48
C THR A 29 15.29 12.31 -9.84
N GLU A 30 14.14 12.10 -10.47
CA GLU A 30 12.85 12.38 -9.85
C GLU A 30 12.89 11.81 -8.43
N ALA A 31 12.34 12.57 -7.47
CA ALA A 31 12.24 12.08 -6.11
C ALA A 31 11.52 10.71 -6.14
N PRO A 32 11.95 9.73 -5.33
CA PRO A 32 11.28 8.45 -5.30
C PRO A 32 9.79 8.69 -4.97
N PRO A 33 8.89 8.00 -5.68
CA PRO A 33 7.46 8.24 -5.51
C PRO A 33 7.05 7.95 -4.05
N GLU A 34 6.12 8.75 -3.52
CA GLU A 34 5.68 8.62 -2.12
C GLU A 34 5.15 7.20 -1.84
N PRO A 35 5.52 6.58 -0.70
CA PRO A 35 5.20 5.17 -0.48
C PRO A 35 3.69 4.91 -0.40
N LEU A 36 3.33 3.69 -0.78
CA LEU A 36 2.05 3.07 -0.46
C LEU A 36 2.16 2.39 0.91
N PHE A 37 1.21 2.66 1.79
CA PHE A 37 1.28 2.21 3.18
C PHE A 37 -0.10 2.09 3.83
N ALA A 38 -0.13 1.39 4.96
CA ALA A 38 -1.22 1.40 5.92
C ALA A 38 -0.66 1.31 7.34
N THR A 39 -1.11 2.22 8.21
CA THR A 39 -0.70 2.29 9.61
C THR A 39 -1.90 2.55 10.50
N ALA A 40 -1.93 1.95 11.69
CA ALA A 40 -2.92 2.27 12.69
C ALA A 40 -2.54 1.76 14.09
N GLN A 41 -3.30 2.21 15.07
CA GLN A 41 -3.36 1.63 16.41
C GLN A 41 -4.44 0.55 16.48
N ALA A 42 -4.09 -0.61 17.04
CA ALA A 42 -4.99 -1.74 17.24
C ALA A 42 -5.04 -2.13 18.72
N TYR A 43 -6.25 -2.21 19.28
CA TYR A 43 -6.49 -2.71 20.63
C TYR A 43 -7.90 -3.29 20.72
N GLY A 44 -8.13 -4.27 21.59
CA GLY A 44 -9.44 -4.89 21.71
C GLY A 44 -9.44 -6.02 22.71
N GLN A 45 -10.58 -6.70 22.86
CA GLN A 45 -10.74 -7.80 23.81
C GLN A 45 -9.84 -9.00 23.48
N ALA A 46 -9.45 -9.16 22.21
CA ALA A 46 -8.52 -10.19 21.76
C ALA A 46 -7.04 -9.84 21.99
N MET A 47 -6.73 -8.68 22.57
CA MET A 47 -5.37 -8.14 22.67
C MET A 47 -5.07 -7.70 24.11
N ASP A 48 -3.97 -8.19 24.66
CA ASP A 48 -3.56 -7.86 26.04
C ASP A 48 -3.00 -6.43 26.19
N SER A 49 -2.71 -5.75 25.08
CA SER A 49 -2.15 -4.40 25.06
C SER A 49 -2.41 -3.69 23.73
N LEU A 50 -2.26 -2.36 23.75
CA LEU A 50 -2.22 -1.53 22.55
C LEU A 50 -1.05 -1.95 21.67
N ARG A 51 -1.32 -2.20 20.39
CA ARG A 51 -0.29 -2.51 19.38
C ARG A 51 -0.44 -1.59 18.18
N TYR A 52 0.60 -1.57 17.37
CA TYR A 52 0.69 -0.77 16.16
C TYR A 52 1.02 -1.70 15.01
N PHE A 53 0.44 -1.44 13.84
CA PHE A 53 0.90 -2.03 12.60
C PHE A 53 1.33 -0.93 11.64
N HIS A 54 2.33 -1.24 10.83
CA HIS A 54 2.79 -0.41 9.71
C HIS A 54 3.15 -1.35 8.58
N PHE A 55 2.37 -1.33 7.51
CA PHE A 55 2.65 -2.05 6.28
C PHE A 55 3.02 -1.02 5.22
N GLU A 56 4.16 -1.18 4.57
CA GLU A 56 4.64 -0.25 3.55
C GLU A 56 5.25 -1.05 2.41
N ALA A 57 4.89 -0.68 1.18
CA ALA A 57 5.42 -1.33 -0.01
C ALA A 57 6.95 -1.36 0.01
N GLY A 58 7.53 -2.54 -0.25
CA GLY A 58 8.98 -2.74 -0.25
C GLY A 58 9.62 -2.92 1.14
N LYS A 59 8.85 -2.83 2.24
CA LYS A 59 9.35 -3.12 3.59
C LYS A 59 9.07 -4.54 4.01
N THR A 60 9.98 -5.09 4.81
CA THR A 60 9.78 -6.40 5.45
C THR A 60 8.78 -6.28 6.58
N VAL A 61 7.95 -7.30 6.72
CA VAL A 61 6.93 -7.39 7.77
C VAL A 61 7.31 -8.52 8.70
N ALA A 62 7.33 -8.26 10.00
CA ALA A 62 7.56 -9.31 10.98
C ALA A 62 6.34 -10.23 11.02
N THR A 63 6.52 -11.50 10.68
CA THR A 63 5.49 -12.52 10.81
C THR A 63 5.98 -13.65 11.71
N ALA A 64 5.26 -14.79 11.75
CA ALA A 64 5.62 -15.94 12.58
C ALA A 64 7.12 -16.30 12.46
N PRO A 65 7.76 -16.84 13.53
CA PRO A 65 9.21 -16.98 13.60
C PRO A 65 9.82 -17.63 12.37
N GLY A 66 10.71 -16.89 11.68
CA GLY A 66 11.50 -17.39 10.55
C GLY A 66 11.05 -16.94 9.16
N VAL A 67 9.93 -16.20 9.03
CA VAL A 67 9.50 -15.60 7.76
C VAL A 67 9.46 -14.07 7.90
N GLN A 68 10.08 -13.35 6.97
CA GLN A 68 10.05 -11.88 6.91
C GLN A 68 9.67 -11.46 5.49
N PRO A 69 8.38 -11.59 5.12
CA PRO A 69 7.95 -11.24 3.79
C PRO A 69 8.14 -9.75 3.51
N VAL A 70 8.40 -9.42 2.26
CA VAL A 70 8.35 -8.02 1.79
C VAL A 70 6.91 -7.72 1.37
N ALA A 71 6.34 -6.66 1.92
CA ALA A 71 5.01 -6.19 1.53
C ALA A 71 5.06 -5.68 0.08
N ILE A 72 4.16 -6.18 -0.75
CA ILE A 72 3.91 -5.67 -2.11
C ILE A 72 2.53 -5.05 -2.13
N TRP A 73 2.33 -3.99 -2.91
CA TRP A 73 1.00 -3.43 -3.10
C TRP A 73 0.40 -3.97 -4.39
N GLN A 74 -0.86 -4.38 -4.36
CA GLN A 74 -1.59 -4.73 -5.57
C GLN A 74 -3.02 -4.25 -5.47
N ASP A 75 -3.61 -3.99 -6.62
CA ASP A 75 -5.04 -3.87 -6.82
C ASP A 75 -5.52 -4.94 -7.80
N GLU A 76 -6.76 -5.37 -7.61
CA GLU A 76 -7.42 -6.32 -8.49
C GLU A 76 -8.94 -6.14 -8.42
N ILE A 77 -9.62 -6.59 -9.48
CA ILE A 77 -11.07 -6.74 -9.45
C ILE A 77 -11.40 -8.17 -9.07
N ILE A 78 -12.15 -8.31 -7.98
CA ILE A 78 -12.59 -9.61 -7.45
C ILE A 78 -14.10 -9.75 -7.61
N GLU A 79 -14.56 -10.96 -7.91
CA GLU A 79 -15.99 -11.28 -7.91
C GLU A 79 -16.43 -11.65 -6.49
N THR A 80 -17.46 -10.98 -5.98
CA THR A 80 -18.02 -11.24 -4.64
C THR A 80 -19.50 -11.60 -4.74
N GLU A 81 -20.08 -12.09 -3.65
CA GLU A 81 -21.53 -12.37 -3.58
C GLU A 81 -22.40 -11.12 -3.82
N LEU A 82 -21.84 -9.91 -3.68
CA LEU A 82 -22.52 -8.63 -3.91
C LEU A 82 -22.25 -8.06 -5.30
N GLY A 83 -21.60 -8.84 -6.17
CA GLY A 83 -21.08 -8.42 -7.46
C GLY A 83 -19.59 -8.06 -7.41
N PRO A 84 -19.05 -7.48 -8.49
CA PRO A 84 -17.64 -7.19 -8.60
C PRO A 84 -17.22 -6.08 -7.63
N ALA A 85 -16.02 -6.21 -7.07
CA ALA A 85 -15.40 -5.26 -6.15
C ALA A 85 -13.96 -4.96 -6.58
N VAL A 86 -13.49 -3.78 -6.24
CA VAL A 86 -12.06 -3.44 -6.32
C VAL A 86 -11.43 -3.74 -4.98
N PHE A 87 -10.46 -4.65 -4.97
CA PHE A 87 -9.56 -4.87 -3.85
C PHE A 87 -8.26 -4.08 -4.09
N THR A 88 -7.72 -3.47 -3.04
CA THR A 88 -6.37 -2.87 -3.05
C THR A 88 -5.73 -3.02 -1.68
N GLY A 89 -4.45 -3.35 -1.62
CA GLY A 89 -3.80 -3.55 -0.34
C GLY A 89 -2.37 -4.04 -0.38
N ALA A 90 -1.83 -4.24 0.82
CA ALA A 90 -0.53 -4.84 1.05
C ALA A 90 -0.66 -6.36 1.10
N LEU A 91 0.02 -7.07 0.21
CA LEU A 91 0.09 -8.52 0.19
C LEU A 91 1.48 -9.01 0.57
N SER A 92 1.53 -10.27 0.99
CA SER A 92 2.79 -11.00 1.12
C SER A 92 2.84 -12.09 0.06
N ARG A 93 3.97 -12.14 -0.66
CA ARG A 93 4.23 -13.20 -1.66
C ARG A 93 4.30 -14.59 -1.02
N GLU A 94 4.71 -14.65 0.23
CA GLU A 94 4.98 -15.85 1.01
C GLU A 94 3.69 -16.46 1.61
N TYR A 95 2.61 -15.68 1.71
CA TYR A 95 1.32 -16.13 2.22
C TYR A 95 0.31 -16.49 1.13
N ALA A 96 0.78 -16.93 -0.05
CA ALA A 96 -0.06 -17.36 -1.16
C ALA A 96 -1.12 -16.33 -1.58
N GLY A 97 -0.80 -15.03 -1.45
CA GLY A 97 -1.71 -13.94 -1.83
C GLY A 97 -2.73 -13.54 -0.75
N ASP A 98 -2.68 -14.10 0.46
CA ASP A 98 -3.53 -13.62 1.55
C ASP A 98 -2.99 -12.28 2.09
N PRO A 99 -3.74 -11.18 1.98
CA PRO A 99 -3.24 -9.84 2.27
C PRO A 99 -2.89 -9.60 3.75
N LEU A 100 -1.89 -8.76 3.95
CA LEU A 100 -1.51 -8.21 5.26
C LEU A 100 -2.48 -7.10 5.67
N PHE A 101 -2.86 -6.28 4.70
CA PHE A 101 -3.85 -5.21 4.80
C PHE A 101 -4.57 -5.09 3.45
N GLY A 102 -5.85 -4.78 3.45
CA GLY A 102 -6.60 -4.53 2.24
C GLY A 102 -7.87 -3.73 2.48
N LEU A 103 -8.31 -3.08 1.41
CA LEU A 103 -9.56 -2.35 1.31
C LEU A 103 -10.33 -2.89 0.12
N GLU A 104 -11.60 -3.19 0.33
CA GLU A 104 -12.53 -3.57 -0.72
C GLU A 104 -13.60 -2.50 -0.90
N PHE A 105 -13.87 -2.16 -2.17
CA PHE A 105 -14.86 -1.17 -2.56
C PHE A 105 -15.78 -1.73 -3.65
N TRP A 106 -17.04 -1.29 -3.69
CA TRP A 106 -18.01 -1.68 -4.72
C TRP A 106 -18.47 -0.46 -5.54
N PRO A 107 -17.65 0.02 -6.50
CA PRO A 107 -18.06 1.04 -7.45
C PRO A 107 -19.30 0.62 -8.23
N VAL A 108 -20.26 1.54 -8.34
CA VAL A 108 -21.47 1.30 -9.13
C VAL A 108 -21.09 1.23 -10.61
N GLY A 109 -21.48 0.13 -11.26
CA GLY A 109 -21.21 -0.08 -12.69
C GLY A 109 -19.81 -0.63 -12.99
N LEU A 110 -19.06 -1.10 -11.98
CA LEU A 110 -17.78 -1.77 -12.19
C LEU A 110 -17.93 -2.95 -13.16
N ASN A 111 -17.18 -2.91 -14.26
CA ASN A 111 -17.10 -4.01 -15.23
C ASN A 111 -15.75 -4.75 -15.05
N PRO A 112 -15.76 -6.03 -14.66
CA PRO A 112 -14.54 -6.81 -14.44
C PRO A 112 -13.60 -6.88 -15.65
N GLU A 113 -14.14 -6.81 -16.87
CA GLU A 113 -13.34 -6.91 -18.09
C GLU A 113 -12.69 -5.59 -18.51
N GLN A 114 -13.20 -4.45 -18.02
CA GLN A 114 -12.79 -3.12 -18.47
C GLN A 114 -12.08 -2.31 -17.39
N GLY A 115 -12.23 -2.68 -16.12
CA GLY A 115 -11.71 -1.89 -15.02
C GLY A 115 -12.44 -0.57 -14.82
N LEU A 116 -11.82 0.34 -14.05
CA LEU A 116 -12.28 1.71 -13.87
C LEU A 116 -11.41 2.63 -14.71
N SER A 117 -12.01 3.46 -15.56
CA SER A 117 -11.28 4.55 -16.20
C SER A 117 -10.72 5.54 -15.18
N GLN A 118 -9.70 6.31 -15.57
CA GLN A 118 -9.14 7.37 -14.72
C GLN A 118 -10.22 8.28 -14.13
N LYS A 119 -11.19 8.70 -14.94
CA LYS A 119 -12.28 9.57 -14.50
C LYS A 119 -13.19 8.87 -13.47
N GLU A 120 -13.49 7.59 -13.66
CA GLU A 120 -14.30 6.84 -12.70
C GLU A 120 -13.58 6.65 -11.37
N ILE A 121 -12.25 6.46 -11.38
CA ILE A 121 -11.43 6.44 -10.16
C ILE A 121 -11.49 7.81 -9.46
N GLU A 122 -11.29 8.90 -10.20
CA GLU A 122 -11.34 10.27 -9.67
C GLU A 122 -12.70 10.63 -9.07
N ASP A 123 -13.78 10.29 -9.77
CA ASP A 123 -15.15 10.55 -9.30
C ASP A 123 -15.50 9.63 -8.10
N TYR A 124 -15.03 8.38 -8.11
CA TYR A 124 -15.30 7.42 -7.03
C TYR A 124 -14.51 7.72 -5.77
N PHE A 125 -13.25 8.17 -5.87
CA PHE A 125 -12.36 8.45 -4.74
C PHE A 125 -12.05 9.94 -4.60
N GLN A 126 -13.00 10.81 -4.91
CA GLN A 126 -12.80 12.26 -4.74
C GLN A 126 -12.46 12.63 -3.28
N PRO A 127 -11.53 13.56 -3.03
CA PRO A 127 -11.21 14.03 -1.68
C PRO A 127 -12.44 14.54 -0.92
N GLY A 128 -12.52 14.23 0.37
CA GLY A 128 -13.66 14.50 1.24
C GLY A 128 -14.81 13.49 1.09
N ARG A 129 -14.66 12.46 0.25
CA ARG A 129 -15.63 11.36 0.21
C ARG A 129 -15.44 10.45 1.40
N GLU A 130 -16.55 10.20 2.10
CA GLU A 130 -16.63 9.24 3.19
C GLU A 130 -17.27 7.93 2.74
N PHE A 131 -16.75 6.83 3.25
CA PHE A 131 -17.31 5.50 3.15
C PHE A 131 -17.67 4.99 4.53
N GLU A 132 -18.89 4.49 4.69
CA GLU A 132 -19.20 3.67 5.86
C GLU A 132 -18.42 2.36 5.79
N ILE A 133 -18.04 1.83 6.95
CA ILE A 133 -17.37 0.54 7.01
C ILE A 133 -18.38 -0.60 6.78
N GLY A 134 -18.01 -1.56 5.93
CA GLY A 134 -18.74 -2.81 5.70
C GLY A 134 -18.75 -3.22 4.23
N ARG A 135 -19.55 -4.24 3.90
CA ARG A 135 -19.66 -4.76 2.52
C ARG A 135 -20.73 -4.03 1.71
N GLY A 136 -20.43 -3.78 0.44
CA GLY A 136 -21.39 -3.37 -0.58
C GLY A 136 -21.26 -1.92 -1.08
N PRO A 137 -22.17 -1.49 -1.98
CA PRO A 137 -22.11 -0.17 -2.60
C PRO A 137 -22.07 0.99 -1.60
N GLY A 138 -21.16 1.92 -1.82
CA GLY A 138 -20.98 3.09 -0.93
C GLY A 138 -20.25 2.77 0.38
N LYS A 139 -19.73 1.55 0.54
CA LYS A 139 -18.97 1.14 1.72
C LYS A 139 -17.54 0.76 1.37
N ALA A 140 -16.70 0.73 2.40
CA ALA A 140 -15.34 0.24 2.35
C ALA A 140 -15.21 -0.90 3.38
N ASP A 141 -14.72 -2.04 2.94
CA ASP A 141 -14.45 -3.15 3.86
C ASP A 141 -12.96 -3.28 4.11
N LEU A 142 -12.59 -3.29 5.39
CA LEU A 142 -11.20 -3.34 5.80
C LEU A 142 -10.83 -4.75 6.20
N LEU A 143 -9.72 -5.21 5.66
CA LEU A 143 -9.10 -6.48 5.98
C LEU A 143 -7.69 -6.26 6.51
N VAL A 144 -7.32 -6.90 7.61
CA VAL A 144 -6.02 -6.69 8.26
C VAL A 144 -5.56 -7.91 9.04
N ARG A 145 -4.29 -8.28 8.92
CA ARG A 145 -3.63 -9.20 9.85
C ARG A 145 -3.26 -8.45 11.11
N LEU A 146 -3.99 -8.76 12.18
CA LEU A 146 -3.83 -8.05 13.44
C LEU A 146 -2.42 -8.28 14.03
N PRO A 147 -1.79 -7.24 14.59
CA PRO A 147 -0.49 -7.38 15.24
C PRO A 147 -0.61 -8.28 16.48
N VAL A 148 0.35 -9.18 16.65
CA VAL A 148 0.50 -10.07 17.82
C VAL A 148 1.94 -9.99 18.33
N GLU A 149 2.28 -10.71 19.40
CA GLU A 149 3.65 -10.66 19.91
C GLU A 149 4.62 -11.28 18.90
N GLY A 150 5.64 -10.51 18.52
CA GLY A 150 6.63 -10.94 17.54
C GLY A 150 6.21 -10.89 16.08
N GLY A 151 5.03 -10.34 15.73
CA GLY A 151 4.62 -10.19 14.34
C GLY A 151 3.14 -9.90 14.13
N VAL A 152 2.53 -10.57 13.14
CA VAL A 152 1.11 -10.47 12.79
C VAL A 152 0.47 -11.85 12.75
N MET A 153 -0.86 -11.91 12.90
CA MET A 153 -1.63 -13.15 12.75
C MET A 153 -1.40 -13.82 11.39
N GLU A 154 -1.55 -15.14 11.34
CA GLU A 154 -1.45 -15.91 10.09
C GLU A 154 -2.61 -15.61 9.13
N LYS A 155 -3.79 -15.29 9.64
CA LYS A 155 -4.99 -15.02 8.84
C LYS A 155 -5.51 -13.62 9.10
N ALA A 156 -5.95 -12.97 8.03
CA ALA A 156 -6.50 -11.63 8.12
C ALA A 156 -7.89 -11.64 8.76
N SER A 157 -8.12 -10.64 9.60
CA SER A 157 -9.41 -10.32 10.20
C SER A 157 -10.09 -9.23 9.38
N ARG A 158 -11.43 -9.12 9.45
CA ARG A 158 -12.20 -8.26 8.55
C ARG A 158 -13.27 -7.47 9.29
N ALA A 159 -13.54 -6.24 8.86
CA ALA A 159 -14.63 -5.45 9.43
C ALA A 159 -15.99 -6.14 9.23
N SER A 160 -16.24 -6.69 8.04
CA SER A 160 -17.46 -7.46 7.75
C SER A 160 -17.60 -8.82 8.43
N PHE A 161 -16.66 -9.24 9.26
CA PHE A 161 -16.89 -10.40 10.12
C PHE A 161 -17.78 -10.08 11.31
N LEU A 162 -17.94 -8.79 11.63
CA LEU A 162 -18.92 -8.31 12.60
C LEU A 162 -20.31 -8.33 11.97
N GLU A 163 -21.33 -8.61 12.80
CA GLU A 163 -22.72 -8.53 12.36
C GLU A 163 -23.09 -7.08 12.02
N LEU A 164 -22.57 -6.13 12.80
CA LEU A 164 -22.74 -4.70 12.59
C LEU A 164 -21.36 -4.03 12.47
N PRO A 165 -20.77 -4.02 11.26
CA PRO A 165 -19.54 -3.28 11.01
C PRO A 165 -19.73 -1.80 11.36
N HIS A 166 -18.72 -1.20 11.98
CA HIS A 166 -18.80 0.17 12.48
C HIS A 166 -17.49 0.91 12.24
N GLY A 167 -17.61 2.14 11.74
CA GLY A 167 -16.47 2.98 11.44
C GLY A 167 -16.71 3.85 10.21
N HIS A 168 -15.67 4.55 9.80
CA HIS A 168 -15.62 5.34 8.57
C HIS A 168 -14.23 5.29 7.96
N LEU A 169 -14.18 5.50 6.65
CA LEU A 169 -12.98 5.79 5.88
C LEU A 169 -13.22 7.07 5.08
N ASN A 170 -12.33 8.04 5.21
CA ASN A 170 -12.43 9.32 4.53
C ASN A 170 -11.25 9.49 3.56
N ILE A 171 -11.54 9.81 2.30
CA ILE A 171 -10.51 10.07 1.31
C ILE A 171 -9.96 11.47 1.51
N THR A 172 -8.65 11.59 1.69
CA THR A 172 -7.98 12.86 1.98
C THR A 172 -7.29 13.45 0.75
N GLN A 173 -6.76 12.61 -0.14
CA GLN A 173 -6.02 13.04 -1.32
C GLN A 173 -6.12 12.00 -2.44
N ILE A 174 -6.05 12.49 -3.67
CA ILE A 174 -5.88 11.68 -4.87
C ILE A 174 -4.87 12.36 -5.80
N GLU A 175 -3.93 11.60 -6.33
CA GLU A 175 -2.89 12.13 -7.21
C GLU A 175 -2.48 11.10 -8.27
N ASP A 176 -2.00 11.60 -9.41
CA ASP A 176 -1.39 10.73 -10.42
C ASP A 176 -0.15 10.06 -9.83
N TYR A 177 -0.02 8.76 -10.08
CA TYR A 177 1.03 7.96 -9.47
C TYR A 177 1.52 6.87 -10.43
N GLN A 178 2.78 6.49 -10.26
CA GLN A 178 3.40 5.37 -10.96
C GLN A 178 3.94 4.39 -9.94
N TYR A 179 3.64 3.10 -10.12
CA TYR A 179 4.05 2.05 -9.21
C TYR A 179 4.70 0.90 -9.97
N GLU A 180 5.85 0.45 -9.47
CA GLU A 180 6.56 -0.70 -10.02
C GLU A 180 6.06 -1.98 -9.32
N ILE A 181 5.12 -2.69 -9.96
CA ILE A 181 4.52 -3.91 -9.39
C ILE A 181 5.47 -5.12 -9.46
N SER A 182 6.39 -5.10 -10.43
CA SER A 182 7.44 -6.09 -10.61
C SER A 182 8.67 -5.44 -11.26
N PRO A 183 9.88 -6.01 -11.13
CA PRO A 183 11.09 -5.39 -11.67
C PRO A 183 10.99 -5.04 -13.16
N GLY A 184 11.00 -3.75 -13.48
CA GLY A 184 10.86 -3.21 -14.84
C GLY A 184 9.43 -3.06 -15.35
N GLU A 185 8.43 -3.37 -14.53
CA GLU A 185 7.00 -3.25 -14.86
C GLU A 185 6.37 -2.12 -14.06
N VAL A 186 6.31 -0.94 -14.69
CA VAL A 186 5.72 0.26 -14.12
C VAL A 186 4.30 0.43 -14.64
N VAL A 187 3.36 0.53 -13.71
CA VAL A 187 1.94 0.77 -13.99
C VAL A 187 1.57 2.19 -13.58
N GLN A 188 0.73 2.83 -14.36
CA GLN A 188 0.18 4.15 -14.05
C GLN A 188 -1.19 4.01 -13.40
N GLY A 189 -1.51 4.94 -12.51
CA GLY A 189 -2.79 4.93 -11.81
C GLY A 189 -2.92 6.11 -10.88
N LYS A 190 -3.74 5.96 -9.85
CA LYS A 190 -3.91 6.93 -8.78
C LYS A 190 -3.34 6.40 -7.48
N ARG A 191 -2.62 7.25 -6.76
CA ARG A 191 -2.40 7.10 -5.33
C ARG A 191 -3.51 7.82 -4.59
N ILE A 192 -4.19 7.10 -3.72
CA ILE A 192 -5.33 7.57 -2.96
C ILE A 192 -4.99 7.45 -1.49
N SER A 193 -5.03 8.57 -0.78
CA SER A 193 -4.77 8.64 0.64
C SER A 193 -6.08 8.74 1.41
N CYS A 194 -6.14 8.09 2.56
CA CYS A 194 -7.31 8.12 3.43
C CYS A 194 -6.92 8.06 4.91
N ASP A 195 -7.84 8.57 5.74
CA ASP A 195 -7.89 8.30 7.17
C ASP A 195 -9.06 7.36 7.48
N PHE A 196 -8.93 6.54 8.53
CA PHE A 196 -9.98 5.61 8.90
C PHE A 196 -10.02 5.27 10.40
N PHE A 197 -11.22 4.90 10.82
CA PHE A 197 -11.52 4.31 12.11
C PHE A 197 -12.46 3.13 11.88
N THR A 198 -12.22 1.99 12.51
CA THR A 198 -13.09 0.83 12.36
C THR A 198 -13.04 -0.13 13.54
N LEU A 199 -14.08 -0.95 13.66
CA LEU A 199 -14.02 -2.23 14.37
C LEU A 199 -13.74 -3.35 13.36
N VAL A 200 -12.93 -4.33 13.76
CA VAL A 200 -12.59 -5.50 12.95
C VAL A 200 -12.99 -6.76 13.73
N GLY A 201 -13.74 -7.66 13.09
CA GLY A 201 -14.09 -8.95 13.67
C GLY A 201 -12.94 -9.94 13.52
N HIS A 202 -12.61 -10.63 14.61
CA HIS A 202 -11.46 -11.53 14.66
C HIS A 202 -11.70 -12.81 13.85
N TYR A 203 -10.75 -13.16 12.97
CA TYR A 203 -10.84 -14.34 12.10
C TYR A 203 -11.12 -15.64 12.87
N GLY A 204 -10.46 -15.85 14.01
CA GLY A 204 -10.65 -17.07 14.81
C GLY A 204 -12.08 -17.25 15.33
N VAL A 205 -12.80 -16.15 15.63
CA VAL A 205 -14.20 -16.21 16.05
C VAL A 205 -15.08 -16.52 14.86
N ARG A 206 -14.85 -15.83 13.73
CA ARG A 206 -15.53 -16.11 12.46
C ARG A 206 -15.44 -17.59 12.10
N ALA A 207 -14.23 -18.13 12.08
CA ALA A 207 -13.96 -19.52 11.74
C ALA A 207 -14.60 -20.50 12.73
N ALA A 208 -14.65 -20.19 14.03
CA ALA A 208 -15.29 -21.05 15.02
C ALA A 208 -16.81 -21.12 14.81
N ILE A 209 -17.46 -19.99 14.56
CA ILE A 209 -18.91 -19.93 14.30
C ILE A 209 -19.25 -20.65 12.99
N ASP A 210 -18.50 -20.41 11.91
CA ASP A 210 -18.69 -21.10 10.63
C ASP A 210 -18.55 -22.64 10.76
N ASN A 211 -17.76 -23.12 11.75
CA ASN A 211 -17.63 -24.54 12.09
C ASN A 211 -18.64 -25.05 13.15
N GLY A 212 -19.66 -24.26 13.49
CA GLY A 212 -20.77 -24.67 14.34
C GLY A 212 -20.57 -24.49 15.84
N ALA A 213 -19.55 -23.74 16.27
CA ALA A 213 -19.37 -23.40 17.68
C ALA A 213 -20.62 -22.72 18.23
N GLN A 214 -21.08 -23.19 19.39
CA GLN A 214 -22.26 -22.65 20.07
C GLN A 214 -21.82 -21.65 21.15
N GLY A 215 -22.60 -20.59 21.35
CA GLY A 215 -22.36 -19.60 22.40
C GLY A 215 -21.27 -18.56 22.09
N LEU A 216 -20.84 -18.47 20.83
CA LEU A 216 -20.05 -17.34 20.31
C LEU A 216 -20.95 -16.43 19.47
N ASP A 217 -20.79 -15.13 19.64
CA ASP A 217 -21.38 -14.07 18.83
C ASP A 217 -20.35 -13.52 17.82
N TRP A 218 -20.80 -13.06 16.66
CA TRP A 218 -19.91 -12.45 15.65
C TRP A 218 -19.18 -11.21 16.15
N ASN A 219 -19.73 -10.56 17.18
CA ASN A 219 -19.14 -9.40 17.85
C ASN A 219 -18.22 -9.77 19.01
N ASP A 220 -18.18 -11.06 19.40
CA ASP A 220 -17.24 -11.55 20.40
C ASP A 220 -15.81 -11.36 19.85
N LEU A 221 -14.98 -10.65 20.61
CA LEU A 221 -13.58 -10.36 20.26
C LEU A 221 -13.37 -9.47 19.03
N HIS A 222 -14.05 -8.33 18.96
CA HIS A 222 -13.66 -7.27 18.03
C HIS A 222 -12.33 -6.60 18.45
N VAL A 223 -11.62 -6.11 17.43
CA VAL A 223 -10.47 -5.22 17.59
C VAL A 223 -10.83 -3.84 17.09
N VAL A 224 -10.56 -2.84 17.90
CA VAL A 224 -10.70 -1.44 17.57
C VAL A 224 -9.45 -0.98 16.84
N ILE A 225 -9.63 -0.41 15.65
CA ILE A 225 -8.58 0.21 14.84
C ILE A 225 -8.79 1.72 14.86
N LYS A 226 -7.82 2.46 15.39
CA LYS A 226 -7.86 3.93 15.53
C LYS A 226 -6.67 4.60 14.88
N TYR A 227 -6.86 5.87 14.52
CA TYR A 227 -5.84 6.69 13.88
C TYR A 227 -5.25 5.98 12.66
N GLY A 228 -6.14 5.36 11.88
CA GLY A 228 -5.77 4.65 10.68
C GLY A 228 -5.43 5.65 9.58
N GLU A 229 -4.32 5.43 8.91
CA GLU A 229 -3.92 6.17 7.72
C GLU A 229 -3.47 5.15 6.67
N ALA A 230 -3.89 5.35 5.42
CA ALA A 230 -3.40 4.54 4.32
C ALA A 230 -3.21 5.38 3.05
N ALA A 231 -2.24 4.98 2.24
CA ALA A 231 -2.09 5.43 0.87
C ALA A 231 -2.03 4.18 -0.02
N PHE A 232 -3.04 4.00 -0.87
CA PHE A 232 -3.19 2.83 -1.71
C PHE A 232 -3.21 3.20 -3.19
N PHE A 233 -2.94 2.21 -4.03
CA PHE A 233 -2.86 2.38 -5.48
C PHE A 233 -4.03 1.71 -6.17
N ILE A 234 -4.59 2.38 -7.17
CA ILE A 234 -5.55 1.81 -8.13
C ILE A 234 -4.98 2.07 -9.54
N ALA A 235 -4.73 1.00 -10.29
CA ALA A 235 -4.18 1.05 -11.63
C ALA A 235 -5.23 1.55 -12.63
N TYR A 236 -4.74 2.17 -13.72
CA TYR A 236 -5.55 2.33 -14.92
C TYR A 236 -5.62 1.00 -15.70
N PRO A 237 -6.72 0.74 -16.43
CA PRO A 237 -6.85 -0.45 -17.28
C PRO A 237 -5.85 -0.49 -18.44
#